data_AF-A0A8T5NPQ4-F1
#
_entry.id   AF-A0A8T5NPQ4-F1
#
_cell.length_a   1.000
_cell.length_b   1.000
_cell.length_c   1.000
_cell.angle_alpha   90.00
_cell.angle_beta   90.00
_cell.angle_gamma   90.00
#
_symmetry.space_group_name_H-M   'P 1'
#
loop_
_entity.id
_entity.type
_entity.pdbx_description
1 polymer ?
#
loop_
_entity_poly.entity_id
_entity_poly.type
_entity_poly.pdbx_seq_one_letter_code
_entity_poly.pdbx_strand_id
1 'polypeptide(L)'
;MSENVEVLQPSSLEDYEWPKEDPHSVPQPTRSMLESDLDLLKACLNSAEININEFRKNVRQERLSEEATVLKILSHRKFQMNPVTSVRNEERWIKSVEYAMNNKKPIEIVYPQFCVIPNAPKRYTNTGTAAGEDCTIMFFKLINRHVKEFYSPGVRFHILSDASLYASAFQTHQTEVNAYYECLRNRVETLGASDCVFLYDYAELLRTKCEPDYTQHYYSIGQKVWVDPLEKHLPTTDIETLRRSVRCSVNTRRFQLTHKDHYSLFGPIKARDNKHPFYDVIEKLTDVALREVTTIRLACGKIDISSRLWPNAIRASCHKGQKNGRWPIGQKVYPEYYGRCKLLPYHGMPIIYRGENGKLTLEITPEVLLRGRTDLVRITFEEKDDEVYAYVARDVDENYNGDIEYKYPIGMRAIEFQEE
;
A
#
# COMPACT_ATOMS: atom_id res chain seq x y z
N MET A 1 -21.88 14.69 15.03
CA MET A 1 -20.56 14.53 15.67
C MET A 1 -19.91 13.27 15.13
N SER A 2 -18.92 13.38 14.23
CA SER A 2 -17.82 12.40 13.97
C SER A 2 -17.08 12.57 12.61
N GLU A 3 -17.19 13.69 11.88
CA GLU A 3 -16.56 13.81 10.54
C GLU A 3 -15.05 14.08 10.52
N ASN A 4 -14.40 14.27 11.68
CA ASN A 4 -12.98 14.67 11.77
C ASN A 4 -12.03 13.51 12.15
N VAL A 5 -12.49 12.26 12.15
CA VAL A 5 -11.68 11.10 12.51
C VAL A 5 -10.90 10.63 11.29
N GLU A 6 -9.57 10.60 11.40
CA GLU A 6 -8.73 9.91 10.44
C GLU A 6 -8.98 8.40 10.59
N VAL A 7 -9.48 7.78 9.52
CA VAL A 7 -9.74 6.34 9.53
C VAL A 7 -8.56 5.63 8.88
N LEU A 8 -7.75 4.99 9.72
CA LEU A 8 -6.75 4.04 9.27
C LEU A 8 -7.46 2.72 8.96
N GLN A 9 -7.14 2.08 7.83
CA GLN A 9 -7.61 0.71 7.61
C GLN A 9 -6.80 -0.23 8.51
N PRO A 10 -7.44 -0.98 9.41
CA PRO A 10 -6.72 -1.98 10.18
C PRO A 10 -6.15 -3.02 9.22
N SER A 11 -4.87 -3.32 9.40
CA SER A 11 -4.19 -4.43 8.71
C SER A 11 -4.02 -5.63 9.65
N SER A 12 -5.05 -5.90 10.47
CA SER A 12 -5.04 -6.99 11.46
C SER A 12 -5.04 -8.36 10.76
N LEU A 13 -4.58 -9.41 11.45
CA LEU A 13 -4.70 -10.80 11.02
C LEU A 13 -5.81 -11.56 11.78
N GLU A 14 -6.50 -10.89 12.69
CA GLU A 14 -7.49 -11.47 13.62
C GLU A 14 -8.79 -11.84 12.94
N ASP A 15 -9.11 -11.13 11.85
CA ASP A 15 -10.38 -11.22 11.14
C ASP A 15 -10.39 -12.31 10.05
N TYR A 16 -9.27 -13.01 9.87
CA TYR A 16 -9.11 -14.01 8.82
C TYR A 16 -9.27 -15.44 9.34
N GLU A 17 -9.77 -16.32 8.47
CA GLU A 17 -9.80 -17.75 8.71
C GLU A 17 -8.46 -18.36 8.28
N TRP A 18 -7.61 -18.70 9.25
CA TRP A 18 -6.29 -19.26 8.99
C TRP A 18 -6.38 -20.72 8.53
N PRO A 19 -5.47 -21.19 7.66
CA PRO A 19 -5.42 -22.60 7.28
C PRO A 19 -5.07 -23.47 8.49
N LYS A 20 -5.73 -24.62 8.59
CA LYS A 20 -5.49 -25.61 9.66
C LYS A 20 -4.13 -26.29 9.53
N GLU A 21 -3.74 -26.58 8.29
CA GLU A 21 -2.46 -27.19 7.95
C GLU A 21 -1.40 -26.10 7.74
N ASP A 22 -0.14 -26.48 7.92
CA ASP A 22 0.97 -25.58 7.63
C ASP A 22 1.05 -25.33 6.12
N PRO A 23 0.86 -24.07 5.64
CA PRO A 23 0.86 -23.78 4.21
C PRO A 23 2.23 -24.03 3.54
N HIS A 24 3.31 -24.18 4.32
CA HIS A 24 4.61 -24.58 3.79
C HIS A 24 4.68 -26.09 3.49
N SER A 25 3.86 -26.91 4.13
CA SER A 25 3.89 -28.37 3.97
C SER A 25 3.06 -28.89 2.78
N VAL A 26 2.31 -28.02 2.12
CA VAL A 26 1.36 -28.40 1.06
C VAL A 26 1.93 -28.04 -0.32
N PRO A 27 1.98 -29.00 -1.29
CA PRO A 27 2.34 -28.68 -2.67
C PRO A 27 1.38 -27.67 -3.29
N GLN A 28 1.90 -26.72 -4.07
CA GLN A 28 1.08 -25.70 -4.73
C GLN A 28 1.45 -25.56 -6.22
N PRO A 29 0.47 -25.52 -7.15
CA PRO A 29 0.73 -25.19 -8.55
C PRO A 29 1.54 -23.90 -8.66
N THR A 30 2.69 -23.97 -9.32
CA THR A 30 3.64 -22.85 -9.42
C THR A 30 4.17 -22.75 -10.84
N ARG A 31 4.29 -21.51 -11.33
CA ARG A 31 4.97 -21.19 -12.59
C ARG A 31 5.71 -19.85 -12.49
N SER A 32 6.64 -19.62 -13.39
CA SER A 32 7.29 -18.32 -13.52
C SER A 32 6.36 -17.30 -14.18
N MET A 33 6.62 -16.03 -13.91
CA MET A 33 5.92 -14.90 -14.50
C MET A 33 6.11 -14.89 -16.02
N LEU A 34 5.03 -14.63 -16.75
CA LEU A 34 4.99 -14.48 -18.20
C LEU A 34 4.69 -13.01 -18.56
N GLU A 35 5.00 -12.61 -19.78
CA GLU A 35 4.67 -11.26 -20.27
C GLU A 35 3.15 -10.99 -20.23
N SER A 36 2.34 -12.01 -20.53
CA SER A 36 0.87 -11.98 -20.46
C SER A 36 0.31 -11.70 -19.07
N ASP A 37 1.08 -11.93 -17.99
CA ASP A 37 0.64 -11.58 -16.62
C ASP A 37 0.47 -10.07 -16.42
N LEU A 38 1.19 -9.26 -17.21
CA LEU A 38 0.97 -7.81 -17.23
C LEU A 38 -0.35 -7.44 -17.91
N ASP A 39 -0.80 -8.19 -18.91
CA ASP A 39 -2.10 -7.97 -19.54
C ASP A 39 -3.24 -8.40 -18.60
N LEU A 40 -3.02 -9.45 -17.81
CA LEU A 40 -3.93 -9.84 -16.73
C LEU A 40 -4.10 -8.69 -15.72
N LEU A 41 -3.00 -8.05 -15.30
CA LEU A 41 -3.06 -6.86 -14.45
C LEU A 41 -3.78 -5.68 -15.11
N LYS A 42 -3.53 -5.40 -16.40
CA LYS A 42 -4.28 -4.35 -17.13
C LYS A 42 -5.77 -4.65 -17.09
N ALA A 43 -6.17 -5.91 -17.23
CA ALA A 43 -7.56 -6.31 -17.20
C ALA A 43 -8.23 -6.06 -15.84
N CYS A 44 -7.51 -6.22 -14.72
CA CYS A 44 -8.01 -5.85 -13.38
C CYS A 44 -8.31 -4.34 -13.26
N LEU A 45 -7.52 -3.49 -13.94
CA LEU A 45 -7.71 -2.03 -13.92
C LEU A 45 -8.96 -1.55 -14.67
N ASN A 46 -9.52 -2.36 -15.57
CA ASN A 46 -10.69 -1.98 -16.38
C ASN A 46 -11.90 -1.58 -15.54
N SER A 47 -12.03 -2.08 -14.31
CA SER A 47 -13.10 -1.68 -13.40
C SER A 47 -13.05 -0.17 -13.05
N ALA A 48 -11.85 0.41 -13.05
CA ALA A 48 -11.63 1.82 -12.76
C ALA A 48 -11.67 2.75 -13.99
N GLU A 49 -11.75 2.21 -15.21
CA GLU A 49 -11.85 3.01 -16.43
C GLU A 49 -13.05 3.97 -16.38
N ILE A 50 -12.84 5.24 -16.69
CA ILE A 50 -13.92 6.23 -16.81
C ILE A 50 -14.38 6.29 -18.27
N ASN A 51 -15.69 6.22 -18.52
CA ASN A 51 -16.24 6.52 -19.83
C ASN A 51 -16.06 8.03 -20.13
N ILE A 52 -15.00 8.35 -20.88
CA ILE A 52 -14.62 9.75 -21.16
C ILE A 52 -15.69 10.50 -21.94
N ASN A 53 -16.42 9.84 -22.85
CA ASN A 53 -17.46 10.49 -23.63
C ASN A 53 -18.65 10.90 -22.76
N GLU A 54 -19.08 10.00 -21.87
CA GLU A 54 -20.12 10.31 -20.89
C GLU A 54 -19.66 11.38 -19.90
N PHE A 55 -18.42 11.28 -19.42
CA PHE A 55 -17.84 12.29 -18.54
C PHE A 55 -17.80 13.67 -19.22
N ARG A 56 -17.35 13.76 -20.48
CA ARG A 56 -17.36 14.99 -21.31
C ARG A 56 -18.76 15.58 -21.44
N LYS A 57 -19.77 14.74 -21.66
CA LYS A 57 -21.17 15.18 -21.73
C LYS A 57 -21.62 15.81 -20.41
N ASN A 58 -21.32 15.15 -19.28
CA ASN A 58 -21.73 15.61 -17.96
C ASN A 58 -21.06 16.94 -17.57
N VAL A 59 -19.75 17.09 -17.81
CA VAL A 59 -19.05 18.36 -17.48
C VAL A 59 -19.51 19.53 -18.34
N ARG A 60 -19.89 19.29 -19.61
CA ARG A 60 -20.48 20.32 -20.48
C ARG A 60 -21.87 20.76 -19.99
N GLN A 61 -22.69 19.82 -19.55
CA GLN A 61 -24.01 20.11 -18.98
C GLN A 61 -23.90 20.94 -17.69
N GLU A 62 -22.93 20.63 -16.85
CA GLU A 62 -22.65 21.36 -15.61
C GLU A 62 -21.93 22.70 -15.82
N ARG A 63 -21.47 23.00 -17.05
CA ARG A 63 -20.73 24.23 -17.40
C ARG A 63 -19.50 24.45 -16.51
N LEU A 64 -18.77 23.38 -16.21
CA LEU A 64 -17.55 23.47 -15.40
C LEU A 64 -16.43 24.15 -16.19
N SER A 65 -15.58 24.90 -15.48
CA SER A 65 -14.30 25.36 -16.02
C SER A 65 -13.38 24.17 -16.31
N GLU A 66 -12.27 24.40 -17.02
CA GLU A 66 -11.29 23.34 -17.28
C GLU A 66 -10.64 22.85 -15.98
N GLU A 67 -10.30 23.76 -15.07
CA GLU A 67 -9.71 23.45 -13.76
C GLU A 67 -10.68 22.63 -12.90
N ALA A 68 -11.95 23.03 -12.87
CA ALA A 68 -13.00 22.28 -12.17
C ALA A 68 -13.22 20.90 -12.80
N THR A 69 -13.10 20.79 -14.13
CA THR A 69 -13.18 19.51 -14.86
C THR A 69 -12.02 18.58 -14.49
N VAL A 70 -10.80 19.13 -14.44
CA VAL A 70 -9.60 18.39 -14.04
C VAL A 70 -9.67 17.94 -12.58
N LEU A 71 -10.06 18.82 -11.66
CA LEU A 71 -10.25 18.43 -10.27
C LEU A 71 -11.39 17.39 -10.12
N LYS A 72 -12.44 17.48 -10.94
CA LYS A 72 -13.54 16.52 -10.96
C LYS A 72 -13.10 15.11 -11.36
N ILE A 73 -12.17 14.98 -12.32
CA ILE A 73 -11.63 13.69 -12.73
C ILE A 73 -10.64 13.12 -11.71
N LEU A 74 -9.76 13.96 -11.15
CA LEU A 74 -8.84 13.58 -10.07
C LEU A 74 -9.58 13.08 -8.82
N SER A 75 -10.70 13.75 -8.49
CA SER A 75 -11.54 13.42 -7.34
C SER A 75 -12.59 12.34 -7.63
N HIS A 76 -12.56 11.69 -8.80
CA HIS A 76 -13.57 10.72 -9.19
C HIS A 76 -13.60 9.52 -8.22
N ARG A 77 -14.81 9.02 -7.89
CA ARG A 77 -15.02 7.92 -6.92
C ARG A 77 -14.31 6.61 -7.27
N LYS A 78 -13.94 6.43 -8.54
CA LYS A 78 -13.14 5.27 -8.97
C LYS A 78 -11.68 5.39 -8.57
N PHE A 79 -11.16 6.61 -8.40
CA PHE A 79 -9.76 6.88 -8.09
C PHE A 79 -9.50 7.27 -6.65
N GLN A 80 -10.53 7.72 -5.93
CA GLN A 80 -10.35 8.17 -4.54
C GLN A 80 -11.53 7.79 -3.63
N MET A 81 -11.28 7.78 -2.33
CA MET A 81 -12.16 7.23 -1.30
C MET A 81 -12.70 8.26 -0.28
N ASN A 82 -12.19 9.49 -0.27
CA ASN A 82 -12.74 10.58 0.53
C ASN A 82 -14.05 11.11 -0.08
N PRO A 83 -14.86 11.88 0.67
CA PRO A 83 -16.05 12.52 0.14
C PRO A 83 -15.71 13.41 -1.05
N VAL A 84 -16.25 13.06 -2.21
CA VAL A 84 -15.94 13.70 -3.50
C VAL A 84 -16.20 15.20 -3.47
N THR A 85 -17.33 15.62 -2.86
CA THR A 85 -17.72 17.02 -2.74
C THR A 85 -16.74 17.81 -1.88
N SER A 86 -16.33 17.25 -0.74
CA SER A 86 -15.38 17.92 0.17
C SER A 86 -14.00 18.10 -0.46
N VAL A 87 -13.51 17.11 -1.21
CA VAL A 87 -12.23 17.22 -1.95
C VAL A 87 -12.32 18.25 -3.08
N ARG A 88 -13.43 18.28 -3.82
CA ARG A 88 -13.62 19.23 -4.94
C ARG A 88 -13.74 20.68 -4.49
N ASN A 89 -14.28 20.91 -3.30
CA ASN A 89 -14.49 22.24 -2.74
C ASN A 89 -13.29 22.75 -1.94
N GLU A 90 -12.19 21.98 -1.85
CA GLU A 90 -10.98 22.40 -1.16
C GLU A 90 -10.27 23.49 -1.99
N GLU A 91 -10.36 24.73 -1.53
CA GLU A 91 -9.83 25.92 -2.23
C GLU A 91 -8.35 25.78 -2.58
N ARG A 92 -7.56 25.13 -1.71
CA ARG A 92 -6.13 24.89 -1.99
C ARG A 92 -5.91 24.00 -3.22
N TRP A 93 -6.75 22.99 -3.43
CA TRP A 93 -6.61 22.10 -4.60
C TRP A 93 -7.06 22.77 -5.87
N ILE A 94 -8.10 23.60 -5.81
CA ILE A 94 -8.52 24.44 -6.95
C ILE A 94 -7.35 25.34 -7.37
N LYS A 95 -6.74 26.08 -6.43
CA LYS A 95 -5.57 26.94 -6.70
C LYS A 95 -4.36 26.17 -7.21
N SER A 96 -4.17 24.93 -6.76
CA SER A 96 -3.07 24.07 -7.22
C SER A 96 -3.26 23.68 -8.69
N VAL A 97 -4.48 23.33 -9.09
CA VAL A 97 -4.82 23.04 -10.49
C VAL A 97 -4.70 24.30 -11.35
N GLU A 98 -5.28 25.42 -10.93
CA GLU A 98 -5.16 26.72 -11.61
C GLU A 98 -3.70 27.12 -11.83
N TYR A 99 -2.87 27.00 -10.80
CA TYR A 99 -1.44 27.29 -10.90
C TYR A 99 -0.77 26.43 -11.96
N ALA A 100 -0.99 25.11 -11.94
CA ALA A 100 -0.40 24.20 -12.90
C ALA A 100 -0.83 24.54 -14.34
N MET A 101 -2.13 24.78 -14.55
CA MET A 101 -2.71 25.08 -15.86
C MET A 101 -2.24 26.42 -16.43
N ASN A 102 -2.23 27.48 -15.61
CA ASN A 102 -1.72 28.80 -15.99
C ASN A 102 -0.24 28.77 -16.39
N ASN A 103 0.53 27.85 -15.81
CA ASN A 103 1.94 27.67 -16.11
C ASN A 103 2.24 26.56 -17.13
N LYS A 104 1.20 25.88 -17.66
CA LYS A 104 1.32 24.74 -18.57
C LYS A 104 2.23 23.62 -18.04
N LYS A 105 2.18 23.38 -16.72
CA LYS A 105 2.95 22.33 -16.03
C LYS A 105 2.04 21.16 -15.61
N PRO A 106 2.57 19.93 -15.49
CA PRO A 106 1.81 18.84 -14.89
C PRO A 106 1.28 19.22 -13.50
N ILE A 107 0.11 18.71 -13.14
CA ILE A 107 -0.45 18.88 -11.79
C ILE A 107 0.33 17.98 -10.85
N GLU A 108 0.99 18.58 -9.87
CA GLU A 108 1.80 17.85 -8.90
C GLU A 108 0.90 17.25 -7.81
N ILE A 109 1.10 15.97 -7.51
CA ILE A 109 0.42 15.23 -6.46
C ILE A 109 1.49 14.59 -5.57
N VAL A 110 1.52 14.93 -4.28
CA VAL A 110 2.45 14.32 -3.33
C VAL A 110 1.73 13.24 -2.54
N TYR A 111 2.28 12.03 -2.56
CA TYR A 111 1.63 10.85 -2.00
C TYR A 111 2.60 9.97 -1.20
N PRO A 112 2.55 9.99 0.14
CA PRO A 112 3.23 8.99 0.96
C PRO A 112 2.63 7.61 0.74
N GLN A 113 3.44 6.70 0.20
CA GLN A 113 3.03 5.34 -0.16
C GLN A 113 4.25 4.45 -0.39
N PHE A 114 4.05 3.14 -0.16
CA PHE A 114 5.04 2.07 -0.25
C PHE A 114 5.96 1.98 0.96
N CYS A 115 5.57 1.07 1.86
CA CYS A 115 6.32 0.66 3.04
C CYS A 115 6.79 -0.80 2.91
N VAL A 116 7.53 -1.30 3.90
CA VAL A 116 7.89 -2.72 4.03
C VAL A 116 7.37 -3.24 5.36
N ILE A 117 6.66 -4.38 5.31
CA ILE A 117 6.03 -4.98 6.48
C ILE A 117 6.69 -6.34 6.77
N PRO A 118 7.59 -6.43 7.77
CA PRO A 118 8.36 -7.64 8.06
C PRO A 118 7.58 -8.68 8.90
N ASN A 119 6.27 -8.81 8.70
CA ASN A 119 5.45 -9.80 9.39
C ASN A 119 5.22 -11.02 8.48
N ALA A 120 5.82 -12.16 8.82
CA ALA A 120 5.84 -13.34 7.94
C ALA A 120 4.44 -13.81 7.48
N PRO A 121 3.40 -13.88 8.35
CA PRO A 121 2.05 -14.23 7.92
C PRO A 121 1.44 -13.32 6.85
N LYS A 122 1.81 -12.04 6.83
CA LYS A 122 1.39 -11.12 5.78
C LYS A 122 2.15 -11.36 4.48
N ARG A 123 3.47 -11.52 4.58
CA ARG A 123 4.35 -11.71 3.43
C ARG A 123 5.60 -12.50 3.85
N TYR A 124 5.80 -13.67 3.26
CA TYR A 124 6.93 -14.55 3.55
C TYR A 124 8.25 -14.02 2.97
N THR A 125 8.19 -13.31 1.84
CA THR A 125 9.30 -12.55 1.23
C THR A 125 8.95 -11.06 1.23
N ASN A 126 9.85 -10.17 1.64
CA ASN A 126 9.58 -8.72 1.73
C ASN A 126 10.64 -7.85 1.04
N THR A 127 11.56 -8.46 0.31
CA THR A 127 12.73 -7.81 -0.27
C THR A 127 12.47 -7.22 -1.65
N GLY A 128 11.34 -7.55 -2.30
CA GLY A 128 10.99 -7.00 -3.61
C GLY A 128 9.51 -6.66 -3.74
N THR A 129 9.12 -6.27 -4.94
CA THR A 129 7.75 -5.89 -5.28
C THR A 129 6.91 -7.11 -5.64
N ALA A 130 5.59 -6.95 -5.67
CA ALA A 130 4.65 -7.92 -6.18
C ALA A 130 3.71 -7.23 -7.19
N ALA A 131 2.81 -8.00 -7.78
CA ALA A 131 1.82 -7.49 -8.73
C ALA A 131 0.90 -6.40 -8.12
N GLY A 132 0.82 -6.30 -6.79
CA GLY A 132 0.10 -5.24 -6.09
C GLY A 132 0.75 -3.86 -6.27
N GLU A 133 2.07 -3.77 -6.14
CA GLU A 133 2.83 -2.54 -6.40
C GLU A 133 2.75 -2.14 -7.88
N ASP A 134 2.87 -3.11 -8.79
CA ASP A 134 2.73 -2.88 -10.24
C ASP A 134 1.34 -2.36 -10.59
N CYS A 135 0.30 -2.99 -10.05
CA CYS A 135 -1.08 -2.53 -10.20
C CYS A 135 -1.22 -1.07 -9.72
N THR A 136 -0.56 -0.68 -8.62
CA THR A 136 -0.55 0.71 -8.16
C THR A 136 0.11 1.67 -9.13
N ILE A 137 1.28 1.33 -9.65
CA ILE A 137 2.00 2.16 -10.63
C ILE A 137 1.16 2.32 -11.90
N MET A 138 0.59 1.23 -12.42
CA MET A 138 -0.26 1.24 -13.61
C MET A 138 -1.57 1.98 -13.38
N PHE A 139 -2.09 1.96 -12.15
CA PHE A 139 -3.27 2.73 -11.78
C PHE A 139 -3.01 4.23 -11.80
N PHE A 140 -1.82 4.70 -11.39
CA PHE A 140 -1.43 6.09 -11.56
C PHE A 140 -1.29 6.49 -13.04
N LYS A 141 -0.78 5.61 -13.90
CA LYS A 141 -0.77 5.83 -15.35
C LYS A 141 -2.19 5.97 -15.92
N LEU A 142 -3.12 5.14 -15.46
CA LEU A 142 -4.53 5.22 -15.85
C LEU A 142 -5.13 6.60 -15.51
N ILE A 143 -4.90 7.07 -14.29
CA ILE A 143 -5.36 8.39 -13.84
C ILE A 143 -4.73 9.49 -14.70
N ASN A 144 -3.41 9.42 -14.94
CA ASN A 144 -2.71 10.38 -15.80
C ASN A 144 -3.29 10.43 -17.21
N ARG A 145 -3.52 9.26 -17.83
CA ARG A 145 -4.16 9.16 -19.15
C ARG A 145 -5.53 9.85 -19.17
N HIS A 146 -6.36 9.59 -18.16
CA HIS A 146 -7.66 10.23 -18.04
C HIS A 146 -7.57 11.75 -17.87
N VAL A 147 -6.61 12.27 -17.10
CA VAL A 147 -6.39 13.72 -16.97
C VAL A 147 -5.93 14.34 -18.29
N LYS A 148 -5.05 13.64 -19.04
CA LYS A 148 -4.53 14.10 -20.35
C LYS A 148 -5.63 14.30 -21.40
N GLU A 149 -6.80 13.70 -21.23
CA GLU A 149 -7.98 13.95 -22.09
C GLU A 149 -8.60 15.35 -21.95
N PHE A 150 -8.23 16.09 -20.89
CA PHE A 150 -8.71 17.43 -20.59
C PHE A 150 -7.58 18.43 -20.37
N TYR A 151 -6.40 17.97 -19.98
CA TYR A 151 -5.23 18.80 -19.73
C TYR A 151 -3.96 18.05 -20.14
N SER A 152 -3.40 18.39 -21.30
CA SER A 152 -2.34 17.60 -21.94
C SER A 152 -1.05 17.39 -21.12
N PRO A 153 -0.60 18.32 -20.25
CA PRO A 153 0.54 18.05 -19.37
C PRO A 153 0.28 16.93 -18.33
N GLY A 154 -0.99 16.61 -18.06
CA GLY A 154 -1.37 15.52 -17.16
C GLY A 154 -1.01 15.78 -15.70
N VAL A 155 -0.58 14.71 -15.01
CA VAL A 155 -0.21 14.73 -13.60
C VAL A 155 1.20 14.22 -13.37
N ARG A 156 1.78 14.65 -12.25
CA ARG A 156 3.03 14.14 -11.70
C ARG A 156 2.80 13.69 -10.27
N PHE A 157 2.88 12.38 -10.04
CA PHE A 157 2.87 11.79 -8.71
C PHE A 157 4.28 11.78 -8.13
N HIS A 158 4.51 12.55 -7.08
CA HIS A 158 5.67 12.47 -6.21
C HIS A 158 5.36 11.47 -5.09
N ILE A 159 5.78 10.23 -5.28
CA ILE A 159 5.57 9.14 -4.33
C ILE A 159 6.68 9.20 -3.28
N LEU A 160 6.30 9.35 -2.01
CA LEU A 160 7.23 9.32 -0.89
C LEU A 160 7.20 7.92 -0.28
N SER A 161 8.20 7.08 -0.60
CA SER A 161 8.34 5.78 0.03
C SER A 161 8.69 5.95 1.50
N ASP A 162 7.84 5.41 2.36
CA ASP A 162 7.98 5.45 3.81
C ASP A 162 8.61 4.15 4.38
N ALA A 163 9.16 3.30 3.51
CA ALA A 163 9.87 2.08 3.88
C ALA A 163 11.07 2.35 4.81
N SER A 164 12.01 3.21 4.40
CA SER A 164 13.14 3.63 5.24
C SER A 164 12.69 4.42 6.47
N LEU A 165 11.64 5.23 6.31
CA LEU A 165 11.13 6.08 7.38
C LEU A 165 10.62 5.26 8.57
N TYR A 166 9.91 4.16 8.34
CA TYR A 166 9.37 3.29 9.39
C TYR A 166 10.24 2.07 9.71
N ALA A 167 11.41 1.93 9.08
CA ALA A 167 12.29 0.78 9.27
C ALA A 167 12.69 0.56 10.73
N SER A 168 12.98 1.64 11.47
CA SER A 168 13.30 1.58 12.91
C SER A 168 12.13 1.06 13.73
N ALA A 169 10.91 1.57 13.47
CA ALA A 169 9.71 1.20 14.20
C ALA A 169 9.36 -0.28 14.02
N PHE A 170 9.40 -0.75 12.77
CA PHE A 170 9.04 -2.14 12.45
C PHE A 170 10.21 -3.12 12.56
N GLN A 171 11.42 -2.62 12.84
CA GLN A 171 12.67 -3.41 12.92
C GLN A 171 12.96 -4.13 11.61
N THR A 172 12.71 -3.45 10.49
CA THR A 172 13.06 -3.92 9.14
C THR A 172 14.53 -3.64 8.90
N HIS A 173 15.27 -4.63 8.40
CA HIS A 173 16.69 -4.45 8.12
C HIS A 173 16.88 -3.52 6.91
N GLN A 174 17.88 -2.62 6.95
CA GLN A 174 18.07 -1.62 5.89
C GLN A 174 18.34 -2.24 4.52
N THR A 175 18.97 -3.42 4.45
CA THR A 175 19.17 -4.12 3.18
C THR A 175 17.86 -4.55 2.52
N GLU A 176 16.84 -4.95 3.30
CA GLU A 176 15.52 -5.30 2.79
C GLU A 176 14.80 -4.05 2.26
N VAL A 177 14.91 -2.95 3.00
CA VAL A 177 14.34 -1.65 2.61
C VAL A 177 14.95 -1.15 1.31
N ASN A 178 16.28 -1.16 1.21
CA ASN A 178 16.99 -0.71 0.01
C ASN A 178 16.63 -1.60 -1.18
N ALA A 179 16.63 -2.92 -1.02
CA ALA A 179 16.26 -3.86 -2.07
C ALA A 179 14.82 -3.61 -2.57
N TYR A 180 13.88 -3.38 -1.65
CA TYR A 180 12.49 -3.07 -1.99
C TYR A 180 12.37 -1.74 -2.76
N TYR A 181 13.07 -0.68 -2.31
CA TYR A 181 13.07 0.62 -2.96
C TYR A 181 13.66 0.56 -4.38
N GLU A 182 14.80 -0.12 -4.55
CA GLU A 182 15.41 -0.32 -5.86
C GLU A 182 14.52 -1.15 -6.79
N CYS A 183 13.86 -2.18 -6.25
CA CYS A 183 12.88 -2.95 -7.00
C CYS A 183 11.72 -2.07 -7.49
N LEU A 184 11.14 -1.23 -6.62
CA LEU A 184 10.09 -0.27 -7.00
C LEU A 184 10.55 0.70 -8.09
N ARG A 185 11.75 1.25 -7.98
CA ARG A 185 12.33 2.15 -8.98
C ARG A 185 12.42 1.47 -10.35
N ASN A 186 12.94 0.24 -10.38
CA ASN A 186 13.02 -0.57 -11.59
C ASN A 186 11.63 -0.88 -12.17
N ARG A 187 10.62 -1.15 -11.32
CA ARG A 187 9.24 -1.38 -11.79
C ARG A 187 8.63 -0.13 -12.41
N VAL A 188 8.87 1.06 -11.87
CA VAL A 188 8.39 2.33 -12.47
C VAL A 188 8.93 2.49 -13.91
N GLU A 189 10.21 2.19 -14.12
CA GLU A 189 10.84 2.22 -15.45
C GLU A 189 10.30 1.12 -16.37
N THR A 190 10.26 -0.12 -15.89
CA THR A 190 9.80 -1.30 -16.65
C THR A 190 8.36 -1.16 -17.12
N LEU A 191 7.49 -0.60 -16.27
CA LEU A 191 6.09 -0.35 -16.59
C LEU A 191 5.88 0.92 -17.42
N GLY A 192 6.95 1.64 -17.79
CA GLY A 192 6.91 2.88 -18.55
C GLY A 192 6.07 3.96 -17.86
N ALA A 193 6.25 4.14 -16.55
CA ALA A 193 5.51 5.10 -15.72
C ALA A 193 6.33 6.36 -15.37
N SER A 194 7.59 6.43 -15.82
CA SER A 194 8.54 7.50 -15.47
C SER A 194 8.13 8.90 -15.95
N ASP A 195 7.12 9.02 -16.83
CA ASP A 195 6.58 10.33 -17.24
C ASP A 195 5.67 10.94 -16.17
N CYS A 196 5.08 10.12 -15.29
CA CYS A 196 4.12 10.58 -14.27
C CYS A 196 4.34 10.07 -12.86
N VAL A 197 5.19 9.07 -12.62
CA VAL A 197 5.48 8.55 -11.28
C VAL A 197 6.94 8.79 -10.94
N PHE A 198 7.19 9.54 -9.87
CA PHE A 198 8.51 9.91 -9.38
C PHE A 198 8.62 9.44 -7.94
N LEU A 199 9.55 8.51 -7.70
CA LEU A 199 9.76 7.91 -6.39
C LEU A 199 10.84 8.67 -5.60
N TYR A 200 10.61 8.87 -4.31
CA TYR A 200 11.56 9.49 -3.39
C TYR A 200 11.61 8.68 -2.09
N ASP A 201 12.80 8.45 -1.55
CA ASP A 201 12.93 7.96 -0.17
C ASP A 201 12.58 9.11 0.78
N TYR A 202 11.53 8.91 1.59
CA TYR A 202 11.05 9.95 2.49
C TYR A 202 12.06 10.24 3.61
N ALA A 203 12.73 9.23 4.16
CA ALA A 203 13.76 9.42 5.18
C ALA A 203 14.95 10.22 4.61
N GLU A 204 15.33 9.95 3.36
CA GLU A 204 16.39 10.71 2.68
C GLU A 204 16.00 12.18 2.48
N LEU A 205 14.77 12.46 2.06
CA LEU A 205 14.30 13.83 1.89
C LEU A 205 14.29 14.59 3.22
N LEU A 206 13.85 13.97 4.31
CA LEU A 206 13.88 14.58 5.64
C LEU A 206 15.33 14.93 6.04
N ARG A 207 16.25 13.98 5.84
CA ARG A 207 17.68 14.15 6.16
C ARG A 207 18.36 15.24 5.31
N THR A 208 18.03 15.34 4.04
CA THR A 208 18.77 16.22 3.10
C THR A 208 18.12 17.57 2.87
N LYS A 209 16.80 17.69 3.11
CA LYS A 209 16.02 18.92 2.83
C LYS A 209 15.37 19.54 4.06
N CYS A 210 15.31 18.82 5.18
CA CYS A 210 14.62 19.27 6.38
C CYS A 210 15.45 19.18 7.66
N GLU A 211 16.75 18.88 7.57
CA GLU A 211 17.67 19.06 8.69
C GLU A 211 17.94 20.56 8.95
N PRO A 212 18.07 20.98 10.23
CA PRO A 212 17.93 20.18 11.46
C PRO A 212 16.48 20.04 11.97
N ASP A 213 15.51 20.70 11.33
CA ASP A 213 14.13 20.84 11.81
C ASP A 213 13.48 19.48 12.14
N TYR A 214 13.65 18.47 11.28
CA TYR A 214 13.04 17.15 11.49
C TYR A 214 13.57 16.49 12.76
N THR A 215 14.89 16.44 12.92
CA THR A 215 15.55 15.86 14.08
C THR A 215 15.12 16.57 15.38
N GLN A 216 15.04 17.91 15.37
CA GLN A 216 14.56 18.67 16.52
C GLN A 216 13.10 18.35 16.88
N HIS A 217 12.21 18.28 15.88
CA HIS A 217 10.82 17.92 16.11
C HIS A 217 10.65 16.47 16.56
N TYR A 218 11.37 15.54 15.95
CA TYR A 218 11.34 14.12 16.31
C TYR A 218 11.71 13.93 17.78
N TYR A 219 12.84 14.49 18.25
CA TYR A 219 13.24 14.31 19.65
C TYR A 219 12.33 15.04 20.64
N SER A 220 11.93 16.29 20.34
CA SER A 220 11.07 17.07 21.24
C SER A 220 9.65 16.51 21.36
N ILE A 221 9.11 15.95 20.28
CA ILE A 221 7.82 15.25 20.28
C ILE A 221 7.98 13.88 20.94
N GLY A 222 9.02 13.14 20.58
CA GLY A 222 9.32 11.82 21.10
C GLY A 222 9.33 11.81 22.62
N GLN A 223 10.08 12.72 23.25
CA GLN A 223 10.11 12.84 24.72
C GLN A 223 8.72 12.92 25.36
N LYS A 224 7.75 13.57 24.71
CA LYS A 224 6.37 13.67 25.20
C LYS A 224 5.57 12.42 24.88
N VAL A 225 5.70 11.90 23.66
CA VAL A 225 5.01 10.68 23.20
C VAL A 225 5.42 9.46 24.02
N TRP A 226 6.66 9.39 24.52
CA TRP A 226 7.14 8.28 25.35
C TRP A 226 6.61 8.28 26.78
N VAL A 227 6.20 9.44 27.30
CA VAL A 227 5.74 9.60 28.70
C VAL A 227 4.22 9.70 28.80
N ASP A 228 3.60 10.46 27.90
CA ASP A 228 2.16 10.69 27.93
C ASP A 228 1.36 9.48 27.37
N PRO A 229 0.07 9.38 27.72
CA PRO A 229 -0.89 8.54 27.00
C PRO A 229 -0.99 8.92 25.51
N LEU A 230 -1.15 7.94 24.62
CA LEU A 230 -1.18 8.16 23.17
C LEU A 230 -2.41 8.93 22.70
N GLU A 231 -3.54 8.79 23.41
CA GLU A 231 -4.81 9.47 23.14
C GLU A 231 -4.66 11.00 23.18
N LYS A 232 -3.74 11.50 24.01
CA LYS A 232 -3.42 12.92 24.11
C LYS A 232 -2.79 13.46 22.81
N HIS A 233 -2.02 12.62 22.13
CA HIS A 233 -1.27 12.98 20.92
C HIS A 233 -2.04 12.68 19.64
N LEU A 234 -2.94 11.68 19.69
CA LEU A 234 -3.76 11.25 18.56
C LEU A 234 -5.26 11.25 18.93
N PRO A 235 -5.85 12.41 19.29
CA PRO A 235 -7.21 12.50 19.84
C PRO A 235 -8.32 12.09 18.86
N THR A 236 -7.99 12.01 17.56
CA THR A 236 -8.92 11.65 16.48
C THR A 236 -8.58 10.29 15.85
N THR A 237 -7.76 9.47 16.52
CA THR A 237 -7.39 8.13 16.04
C THR A 237 -7.87 7.08 17.04
N ASP A 238 -8.45 5.99 16.54
CA ASP A 238 -8.70 4.80 17.34
C ASP A 238 -7.37 4.10 17.63
N ILE A 239 -6.86 4.31 18.86
CA ILE A 239 -5.56 3.79 19.31
C ILE A 239 -5.52 2.27 19.31
N GLU A 240 -6.62 1.60 19.68
CA GLU A 240 -6.66 0.14 19.76
C GLU A 240 -6.61 -0.49 18.37
N THR A 241 -7.36 0.09 17.42
CA THR A 241 -7.29 -0.32 16.01
C THR A 241 -5.91 -0.07 15.41
N LEU A 242 -5.27 1.08 15.72
CA LEU A 242 -3.91 1.36 15.29
C LEU A 242 -2.91 0.37 15.90
N ARG A 243 -3.02 0.08 17.20
CA ARG A 243 -2.16 -0.87 17.92
C ARG A 243 -2.23 -2.26 17.30
N ARG A 244 -3.43 -2.77 17.01
CA ARG A 244 -3.63 -4.06 16.31
C ARG A 244 -2.98 -4.10 14.93
N SER A 245 -3.03 -2.99 14.19
CA SER A 245 -2.35 -2.85 12.90
C SER A 245 -0.82 -2.86 13.02
N VAL A 246 -0.27 -2.10 13.99
CA VAL A 246 1.17 -2.05 14.28
C VAL A 246 1.69 -3.40 14.77
N ARG A 247 0.91 -4.11 15.60
CA ARG A 247 1.23 -5.46 16.07
C ARG A 247 1.44 -6.43 14.91
N CYS A 248 0.62 -6.32 13.87
CA CYS A 248 0.76 -7.14 12.66
C CYS A 248 1.80 -6.57 11.68
N SER A 249 2.63 -5.61 12.10
CA SER A 249 3.64 -4.97 11.27
C SER A 249 5.06 -5.08 11.83
N VAL A 250 5.22 -5.41 13.12
CA VAL A 250 6.54 -5.64 13.72
C VAL A 250 7.23 -6.87 13.12
N ASN A 251 8.57 -6.82 13.06
CA ASN A 251 9.38 -7.91 12.54
C ASN A 251 9.32 -9.16 13.45
N THR A 252 8.74 -10.23 12.91
CA THR A 252 8.64 -11.53 13.60
C THR A 252 9.56 -12.59 13.00
N ARG A 253 10.26 -12.29 11.91
CA ARG A 253 11.06 -13.25 11.16
C ARG A 253 12.26 -13.77 11.93
N ARG A 254 12.84 -12.92 12.79
CA ARG A 254 13.97 -13.28 13.65
C ARG A 254 13.64 -14.37 14.69
N PHE A 255 12.36 -14.62 14.94
CA PHE A 255 11.92 -15.60 15.94
C PHE A 255 11.78 -17.02 15.36
N GLN A 256 11.90 -17.18 14.04
CA GLN A 256 11.78 -18.49 13.36
C GLN A 256 10.53 -19.28 13.80
N LEU A 257 9.41 -18.58 13.91
CA LEU A 257 8.14 -19.14 14.39
C LEU A 257 7.58 -20.16 13.40
N THR A 258 7.03 -21.24 13.91
CA THR A 258 6.25 -22.20 13.12
C THR A 258 4.88 -21.63 12.75
N HIS A 259 4.17 -22.27 11.82
CA HIS A 259 2.77 -21.91 11.51
C HIS A 259 1.87 -21.91 12.75
N LYS A 260 2.03 -22.92 13.62
CA LYS A 260 1.29 -23.03 14.88
C LYS A 260 1.57 -21.85 15.81
N ASP A 261 2.84 -21.46 15.92
CA ASP A 261 3.24 -20.31 16.74
C ASP A 261 2.62 -19.03 16.18
N HIS A 262 2.71 -18.83 14.86
CA HIS A 262 2.09 -17.69 14.18
C HIS A 262 0.57 -17.63 14.38
N TYR A 263 -0.13 -18.76 14.27
CA TYR A 263 -1.57 -18.84 14.56
C TYR A 263 -1.86 -18.47 16.02
N SER A 264 -1.10 -19.04 16.97
CA SER A 264 -1.28 -18.76 18.41
C SER A 264 -0.92 -17.33 18.82
N LEU A 265 -0.12 -16.63 18.02
CA LEU A 265 0.31 -15.26 18.30
C LEU A 265 -0.50 -14.21 17.54
N PHE A 266 -0.88 -14.46 16.29
CA PHE A 266 -1.46 -13.45 15.38
C PHE A 266 -2.85 -13.79 14.87
N GLY A 267 -3.29 -15.04 14.99
CA GLY A 267 -4.60 -15.49 14.56
C GLY A 267 -5.77 -14.83 15.31
N PRO A 268 -6.99 -15.36 15.11
CA PRO A 268 -8.19 -14.84 15.77
C PRO A 268 -8.01 -14.72 17.29
N ILE A 269 -8.59 -13.69 17.90
CA ILE A 269 -8.41 -13.38 19.34
C ILE A 269 -8.61 -14.62 20.23
N LYS A 270 -9.63 -15.44 19.95
CA LYS A 270 -9.96 -16.67 20.68
C LYS A 270 -8.88 -17.75 20.63
N ALA A 271 -8.01 -17.71 19.63
CA ALA A 271 -6.92 -18.66 19.42
C ALA A 271 -5.58 -18.17 19.99
N ARG A 272 -5.53 -16.94 20.50
CA ARG A 272 -4.29 -16.36 21.00
C ARG A 272 -3.87 -16.98 22.32
N ASP A 273 -2.61 -17.37 22.40
CA ASP A 273 -2.01 -17.90 23.62
C ASP A 273 -1.14 -16.81 24.29
N ASN A 274 -1.68 -16.22 25.36
CA ASN A 274 -0.95 -15.23 26.16
C ASN A 274 0.18 -15.83 27.00
N LYS A 275 0.29 -17.17 27.08
CA LYS A 275 1.41 -17.89 27.72
C LYS A 275 2.48 -18.30 26.72
N HIS A 276 2.31 -18.02 25.43
CA HIS A 276 3.30 -18.34 24.42
C HIS A 276 4.63 -17.63 24.74
N PRO A 277 5.81 -18.28 24.60
CA PRO A 277 7.10 -17.72 25.01
C PRO A 277 7.44 -16.35 24.40
N PHE A 278 6.91 -16.07 23.21
CA PHE A 278 7.14 -14.81 22.49
C PHE A 278 6.02 -13.78 22.63
N TYR A 279 4.93 -14.08 23.36
CA TYR A 279 3.78 -13.18 23.49
C TYR A 279 4.18 -11.81 24.05
N ASP A 280 4.76 -11.79 25.25
CA ASP A 280 5.18 -10.55 25.92
C ASP A 280 6.24 -9.77 25.13
N VAL A 281 7.10 -10.49 24.41
CA VAL A 281 8.11 -9.87 23.54
C VAL A 281 7.41 -9.12 22.40
N ILE A 282 6.45 -9.75 21.70
CA ILE A 282 5.71 -9.13 20.61
C ILE A 282 4.88 -7.93 21.11
N GLU A 283 4.24 -8.02 22.27
CA GLU A 283 3.50 -6.90 22.86
C GLU A 283 4.43 -5.71 23.15
N LYS A 284 5.61 -5.95 23.75
CA LYS A 284 6.61 -4.89 23.99
C LYS A 284 7.10 -4.23 22.70
N LEU A 285 7.39 -5.02 21.67
CA LEU A 285 7.82 -4.49 20.36
C LEU A 285 6.70 -3.68 19.70
N THR A 286 5.45 -4.11 19.87
CA THR A 286 4.28 -3.40 19.37
C THR A 286 4.15 -2.04 20.05
N ASP A 287 4.29 -1.97 21.37
CA ASP A 287 4.17 -0.71 22.11
C ASP A 287 5.30 0.28 21.75
N VAL A 288 6.53 -0.22 21.61
CA VAL A 288 7.68 0.56 21.12
C VAL A 288 7.42 1.07 19.71
N ALA A 289 7.03 0.19 18.79
CA ALA A 289 6.75 0.55 17.39
C ALA A 289 5.60 1.56 17.29
N LEU A 290 4.56 1.43 18.12
CA LEU A 290 3.42 2.33 18.13
C LEU A 290 3.82 3.76 18.54
N ARG A 291 4.65 3.89 19.58
CA ARG A 291 5.19 5.19 20.01
C ARG A 291 6.14 5.78 18.97
N GLU A 292 6.95 4.93 18.34
CA GLU A 292 7.87 5.34 17.28
C GLU A 292 7.13 5.85 16.04
N VAL A 293 6.17 5.08 15.50
CA VAL A 293 5.30 5.50 14.38
C VAL A 293 4.55 6.79 14.71
N THR A 294 4.05 6.93 15.95
CA THR A 294 3.36 8.15 16.39
C THR A 294 4.30 9.35 16.37
N THR A 295 5.52 9.19 16.90
CA THR A 295 6.54 10.25 16.91
C THR A 295 6.92 10.67 15.51
N ILE A 296 7.22 9.70 14.63
CA ILE A 296 7.55 9.93 13.21
C ILE A 296 6.43 10.69 12.52
N ARG A 297 5.18 10.22 12.64
CA ARG A 297 4.00 10.82 11.99
C ARG A 297 3.80 12.27 12.43
N LEU A 298 3.91 12.55 13.72
CA LEU A 298 3.74 13.90 14.27
C LEU A 298 4.89 14.84 13.86
N ALA A 299 6.13 14.35 13.87
CA ALA A 299 7.30 15.11 13.42
C ALA A 299 7.20 15.45 11.92
N CYS A 300 6.88 14.46 11.08
CA CYS A 300 6.63 14.69 9.65
C CYS A 300 5.47 15.67 9.43
N GLY A 301 4.42 15.57 10.26
CA GLY A 301 3.29 16.51 10.24
C GLY A 301 3.66 17.95 10.58
N LYS A 302 4.68 18.17 11.43
CA LYS A 302 5.23 19.50 11.72
C LYS A 302 6.09 20.06 10.60
N ILE A 303 6.88 19.21 9.96
CA ILE A 303 7.72 19.59 8.82
C ILE A 303 6.88 19.93 7.60
N ASP A 304 5.82 19.16 7.35
CA ASP A 304 4.97 19.26 6.16
C ASP A 304 5.81 19.36 4.88
N ILE A 305 6.65 18.35 4.66
CA ILE A 305 7.64 18.35 3.56
C ILE A 305 6.98 18.61 2.20
N SER A 306 5.74 18.15 2.04
CA SER A 306 4.95 18.33 0.84
C SER A 306 4.79 19.82 0.52
N SER A 307 4.38 20.64 1.49
CA SER A 307 4.26 22.10 1.30
C SER A 307 5.61 22.79 1.12
N ARG A 308 6.70 22.25 1.67
CA ARG A 308 8.04 22.84 1.57
C ARG A 308 8.68 22.62 0.20
N LEU A 309 8.62 21.41 -0.34
CA LEU A 309 9.24 21.05 -1.61
C LEU A 309 8.31 21.26 -2.81
N TRP A 310 7.01 21.08 -2.60
CA TRP A 310 5.99 21.20 -3.64
C TRP A 310 4.81 22.05 -3.14
N PRO A 311 4.99 23.37 -2.98
CA PRO A 311 4.01 24.26 -2.36
C PRO A 311 2.64 24.27 -3.07
N ASN A 312 2.65 24.03 -4.39
CA ASN A 312 1.46 23.98 -5.24
C ASN A 312 0.97 22.56 -5.55
N ALA A 313 1.51 21.53 -4.89
CA ALA A 313 1.04 20.18 -5.09
C ALA A 313 -0.23 19.88 -4.30
N ILE A 314 -1.04 19.00 -4.88
CA ILE A 314 -2.18 18.38 -4.21
C ILE A 314 -1.67 17.28 -3.28
N ARG A 315 -2.13 17.28 -2.03
CA ARG A 315 -1.81 16.19 -1.09
C ARG A 315 -2.73 15.00 -1.33
N ALA A 316 -2.13 13.83 -1.49
CA ALA A 316 -2.82 12.55 -1.50
C ALA A 316 -2.56 11.74 -0.22
N SER A 317 -3.43 10.77 0.06
CA SER A 317 -3.35 9.89 1.23
C SER A 317 -3.99 8.54 0.96
N CYS A 318 -3.35 7.46 1.43
CA CYS A 318 -3.88 6.09 1.40
C CYS A 318 -4.88 5.82 2.54
N HIS A 319 -5.11 6.81 3.42
CA HIS A 319 -6.06 6.75 4.54
C HIS A 319 -7.19 7.78 4.36
N LYS A 320 -8.40 7.42 4.82
CA LYS A 320 -9.56 8.33 4.80
C LYS A 320 -9.46 9.43 5.84
N GLY A 321 -10.22 10.49 5.60
CA GLY A 321 -10.40 11.60 6.54
C GLY A 321 -9.48 12.77 6.27
N GLN A 322 -9.66 13.82 7.05
CA GLN A 322 -8.89 15.05 6.94
C GLN A 322 -7.44 14.87 7.40
N LYS A 323 -6.53 15.63 6.81
CA LYS A 323 -5.14 15.78 7.26
C LYS A 323 -4.90 17.24 7.54
N ASN A 324 -4.53 17.58 8.78
CA ASN A 324 -4.32 18.96 9.21
C ASN A 324 -5.51 19.88 8.86
N GLY A 325 -6.74 19.40 9.06
CA GLY A 325 -7.98 20.14 8.79
C GLY A 325 -8.40 20.25 7.33
N ARG A 326 -7.69 19.61 6.39
CA ARG A 326 -8.00 19.63 4.95
C ARG A 326 -8.37 18.27 4.41
N TRP A 327 -9.13 18.24 3.32
CA TRP A 327 -9.50 16.99 2.64
C TRP A 327 -8.48 16.65 1.55
N PRO A 328 -7.48 15.78 1.79
CA PRO A 328 -6.60 15.34 0.70
C PRO A 328 -7.38 14.52 -0.32
N ILE A 329 -6.80 14.30 -1.50
CA ILE A 329 -7.26 13.22 -2.37
C ILE A 329 -7.02 11.91 -1.62
N GLY A 330 -8.10 11.20 -1.27
CA GLY A 330 -8.03 9.88 -0.66
C GLY A 330 -7.64 8.85 -1.71
N GLN A 331 -6.43 8.95 -2.25
CA GLN A 331 -5.96 8.25 -3.43
C GLN A 331 -6.02 6.74 -3.22
N LYS A 332 -6.83 6.07 -4.04
CA LYS A 332 -6.79 4.61 -4.11
C LYS A 332 -5.48 4.16 -4.76
N VAL A 333 -4.99 3.03 -4.30
CA VAL A 333 -3.75 2.40 -4.80
C VAL A 333 -4.04 1.35 -5.87
N TYR A 334 -5.25 0.81 -5.90
CA TYR A 334 -5.76 -0.06 -6.97
C TYR A 334 -7.30 -0.01 -6.89
N PRO A 335 -8.05 -0.45 -7.92
CA PRO A 335 -9.49 -0.21 -8.00
C PRO A 335 -10.30 -0.69 -6.78
N GLU A 336 -9.93 -1.85 -6.25
CA GLU A 336 -10.59 -2.58 -5.17
C GLU A 336 -10.33 -2.02 -3.77
N TYR A 337 -9.26 -1.22 -3.61
CA TYR A 337 -8.88 -0.65 -2.32
C TYR A 337 -9.99 0.25 -1.77
N TYR A 338 -10.30 0.08 -0.49
CA TYR A 338 -11.40 0.73 0.22
C TYR A 338 -12.81 0.42 -0.31
N GLY A 339 -12.93 -0.61 -1.15
CA GLY A 339 -14.19 -1.26 -1.52
C GLY A 339 -14.25 -2.64 -0.87
N ARG A 340 -13.82 -3.65 -1.61
CA ARG A 340 -13.76 -5.05 -1.14
C ARG A 340 -12.43 -5.42 -0.49
N CYS A 341 -11.35 -4.72 -0.83
CA CYS A 341 -10.05 -4.92 -0.20
C CYS A 341 -9.68 -3.78 0.73
N LYS A 342 -9.10 -4.11 1.89
CA LYS A 342 -8.69 -3.16 2.93
C LYS A 342 -7.18 -3.02 3.08
N LEU A 343 -6.40 -3.89 2.43
CA LEU A 343 -4.95 -3.94 2.61
C LEU A 343 -4.22 -3.12 1.54
N LEU A 344 -3.15 -2.44 1.93
CA LEU A 344 -2.23 -1.83 0.97
C LEU A 344 -1.33 -2.90 0.34
N PRO A 345 -0.73 -2.66 -0.83
CA PRO A 345 0.04 -3.68 -1.56
C PRO A 345 1.09 -4.38 -0.71
N TYR A 346 1.79 -3.63 0.14
CA TYR A 346 2.83 -4.10 1.03
C TYR A 346 2.34 -4.77 2.33
N HIS A 347 1.02 -4.91 2.54
CA HIS A 347 0.43 -5.60 3.70
C HIS A 347 0.03 -7.05 3.42
N GLY A 348 0.26 -7.56 2.22
CA GLY A 348 -0.11 -8.91 1.84
C GLY A 348 0.51 -9.30 0.50
N MET A 349 -0.12 -10.26 -0.17
CA MET A 349 0.17 -10.68 -1.53
C MET A 349 -1.04 -10.50 -2.43
N PRO A 350 -0.82 -10.10 -3.70
CA PRO A 350 -1.90 -9.97 -4.66
C PRO A 350 -2.46 -11.34 -5.04
N ILE A 351 -3.78 -11.47 -4.98
CA ILE A 351 -4.55 -12.54 -5.58
C ILE A 351 -5.40 -12.00 -6.73
N ILE A 352 -5.35 -12.66 -7.88
CA ILE A 352 -6.16 -12.34 -9.05
C ILE A 352 -7.20 -13.44 -9.28
N TYR A 353 -8.46 -13.06 -9.38
CA TYR A 353 -9.56 -14.00 -9.58
C TYR A 353 -10.72 -13.35 -10.35
N ARG A 354 -11.70 -14.17 -10.77
CA ARG A 354 -12.94 -13.67 -11.38
C ARG A 354 -13.96 -13.35 -10.29
N GLY A 355 -14.33 -12.08 -10.16
CA GLY A 355 -15.36 -11.65 -9.21
C GLY A 355 -16.76 -12.12 -9.63
N GLU A 356 -17.74 -11.94 -8.74
CA GLU A 356 -19.14 -12.36 -8.95
C GLU A 356 -19.77 -11.76 -10.22
N ASN A 357 -19.32 -10.57 -10.63
CA ASN A 357 -19.77 -9.90 -11.85
C ASN A 357 -19.04 -10.37 -13.13
N GLY A 358 -18.27 -11.47 -13.05
CA GLY A 358 -17.48 -12.02 -14.14
C GLY A 358 -16.21 -11.24 -14.47
N LYS A 359 -15.91 -10.12 -13.78
CA LYS A 359 -14.74 -9.28 -14.06
C LYS A 359 -13.53 -9.75 -13.28
N LEU A 360 -12.36 -9.62 -13.90
CA LEU A 360 -11.09 -9.82 -13.23
C LEU A 360 -10.89 -8.80 -12.11
N THR A 361 -10.30 -9.30 -11.04
CA THR A 361 -10.22 -8.64 -9.74
C THR A 361 -8.83 -8.84 -9.19
N LEU A 362 -8.23 -7.80 -8.63
CA LEU A 362 -7.05 -7.93 -7.78
C LEU A 362 -7.41 -7.57 -6.34
N GLU A 363 -7.04 -8.42 -5.39
CA GLU A 363 -7.10 -8.12 -3.96
C GLU A 363 -5.76 -8.38 -3.31
N ILE A 364 -5.49 -7.68 -2.22
CA ILE A 364 -4.32 -7.94 -1.37
C ILE A 364 -4.79 -8.73 -0.15
N THR A 365 -4.18 -9.89 0.06
CA THR A 365 -4.54 -10.84 1.12
C THR A 365 -3.28 -11.29 1.86
N PRO A 366 -3.31 -11.51 3.19
CA PRO A 366 -2.17 -12.07 3.90
C PRO A 366 -1.72 -13.39 3.26
N GLU A 367 -0.43 -13.53 2.98
CA GLU A 367 0.11 -14.65 2.21
C GLU A 367 -0.13 -16.02 2.87
N VAL A 368 -0.16 -16.08 4.20
CA VAL A 368 -0.49 -17.30 4.96
C VAL A 368 -1.83 -17.92 4.54
N LEU A 369 -2.76 -17.13 3.98
CA LEU A 369 -4.07 -17.59 3.54
C LEU A 369 -4.11 -18.04 2.07
N LEU A 370 -3.06 -17.73 1.30
CA LEU A 370 -2.97 -18.01 -0.14
C LEU A 370 -2.11 -19.23 -0.43
N ARG A 371 -1.08 -19.43 0.39
CA ARG A 371 -0.10 -20.48 0.20
C ARG A 371 -0.68 -21.85 0.57
N GLY A 372 -0.33 -22.88 -0.21
CA GLY A 372 -0.85 -24.25 -0.03
C GLY A 372 -2.25 -24.48 -0.62
N ARG A 373 -2.84 -23.48 -1.28
CA ARG A 373 -4.13 -23.62 -1.97
C ARG A 373 -3.95 -24.18 -3.38
N THR A 374 -4.54 -25.34 -3.64
CA THR A 374 -4.45 -26.02 -4.95
C THR A 374 -5.35 -25.40 -6.02
N ASP A 375 -6.32 -24.59 -5.62
CA ASP A 375 -7.17 -23.81 -6.53
C ASP A 375 -6.50 -22.51 -7.01
N LEU A 376 -5.32 -22.19 -6.46
CA LEU A 376 -4.51 -21.05 -6.85
C LEU A 376 -3.20 -21.50 -7.49
N VAL A 377 -2.79 -20.79 -8.52
CA VAL A 377 -1.45 -20.85 -9.11
C VAL A 377 -0.60 -19.76 -8.49
N ARG A 378 0.58 -20.12 -7.99
CA ARG A 378 1.58 -19.19 -7.49
C ARG A 378 2.52 -18.79 -8.62
N ILE A 379 2.59 -17.50 -8.91
CA ILE A 379 3.47 -16.92 -9.91
C ILE A 379 4.73 -16.39 -9.23
N THR A 380 5.90 -16.78 -9.73
CA THR A 380 7.22 -16.38 -9.19
C THR A 380 8.00 -15.59 -10.22
N PHE A 381 8.98 -14.80 -9.79
CA PHE A 381 9.94 -14.21 -10.74
C PHE A 381 10.88 -15.29 -11.29
N GLU A 382 11.17 -15.27 -12.61
CA GLU A 382 11.92 -16.33 -13.34
C GLU A 382 13.26 -16.73 -12.69
N GLU A 383 13.97 -15.79 -12.07
CA GLU A 383 15.30 -16.02 -11.51
C GLU A 383 15.30 -16.47 -10.04
N LYS A 384 14.12 -16.48 -9.39
CA LYS A 384 13.98 -16.73 -7.95
C LYS A 384 12.65 -17.43 -7.66
N ASP A 385 12.71 -18.76 -7.63
CA ASP A 385 11.56 -19.62 -7.34
C ASP A 385 10.83 -19.23 -6.03
N ASP A 386 11.53 -18.62 -5.07
CA ASP A 386 10.96 -18.19 -3.78
C ASP A 386 10.28 -16.82 -3.80
N GLU A 387 10.60 -15.96 -4.78
CA GLU A 387 10.08 -14.59 -4.85
C GLU A 387 8.75 -14.57 -5.59
N VAL A 388 7.67 -14.60 -4.82
CA VAL A 388 6.31 -14.62 -5.36
C VAL A 388 5.94 -13.25 -5.91
N TYR A 389 5.47 -13.24 -7.15
CA TYR A 389 4.91 -12.08 -7.84
C TYR A 389 3.41 -11.94 -7.56
N ALA A 390 2.65 -13.02 -7.68
CA ALA A 390 1.20 -13.04 -7.42
C ALA A 390 0.66 -14.45 -7.19
N TYR A 391 -0.58 -14.52 -6.72
CA TYR A 391 -1.42 -15.72 -6.77
C TYR A 391 -2.54 -15.47 -7.78
N VAL A 392 -2.90 -16.47 -8.58
CA VAL A 392 -3.98 -16.37 -9.58
C VAL A 392 -4.89 -17.58 -9.44
N ALA A 393 -6.20 -17.38 -9.48
CA ALA A 393 -7.15 -18.48 -9.53
C ALA A 393 -6.87 -19.35 -10.75
N ARG A 394 -6.83 -20.67 -10.57
CA ARG A 394 -6.36 -21.60 -11.61
C ARG A 394 -7.17 -21.50 -12.90
N ASP A 395 -8.50 -21.33 -12.79
CA ASP A 395 -9.38 -21.14 -13.93
C ASP A 395 -9.05 -19.84 -14.69
N VAL A 396 -8.66 -18.78 -13.99
CA VAL A 396 -8.23 -17.53 -14.62
C VAL A 396 -6.91 -17.73 -15.36
N ASP A 397 -5.96 -18.43 -14.76
CA ASP A 397 -4.65 -18.65 -15.35
C ASP A 397 -4.73 -19.51 -16.63
N GLU A 398 -5.44 -20.64 -16.56
CA GLU A 398 -5.68 -21.53 -17.71
C GLU A 398 -6.40 -20.82 -18.85
N ASN A 399 -7.37 -19.95 -18.54
CA ASN A 399 -8.07 -19.16 -19.56
C ASN A 399 -7.18 -18.11 -20.22
N TYR A 400 -6.18 -17.57 -19.50
CA TYR A 400 -5.36 -16.47 -20.00
C TYR A 400 -4.15 -16.96 -20.79
N ASN A 401 -3.56 -18.06 -20.33
CA ASN A 401 -2.29 -18.54 -20.83
C ASN A 401 -2.39 -19.94 -21.50
N GLY A 402 -3.57 -20.54 -21.53
CA GLY A 402 -3.80 -21.87 -22.08
C GLY A 402 -3.31 -22.98 -21.16
N ASP A 403 -3.04 -24.15 -21.74
CA ASP A 403 -2.51 -25.30 -21.01
C ASP A 403 -1.04 -25.07 -20.65
N ILE A 404 -0.80 -24.64 -19.41
CA ILE A 404 0.55 -24.54 -18.84
C ILE A 404 0.84 -25.75 -17.97
N GLU A 405 2.05 -26.30 -18.09
CA GLU A 405 2.57 -27.27 -17.14
C GLU A 405 2.99 -26.58 -15.84
N TYR A 406 2.32 -26.91 -14.74
CA TYR A 406 2.65 -26.37 -13.42
C TYR A 406 3.67 -27.26 -12.70
N LYS A 407 4.62 -26.63 -12.01
CA LYS A 407 5.42 -27.29 -10.98
C LYS A 407 4.60 -27.39 -9.68
N TYR A 408 4.86 -28.40 -8.86
CA TYR A 408 4.19 -28.59 -7.55
C TYR A 408 5.21 -28.64 -6.39
N PRO A 409 6.01 -27.59 -6.19
CA PRO A 409 6.98 -27.55 -5.10
C PRO A 409 6.27 -27.59 -3.74
N ILE A 410 6.82 -28.38 -2.82
CA ILE A 410 6.51 -28.34 -1.39
C ILE A 410 7.50 -27.39 -0.72
N GLY A 411 7.04 -26.54 0.20
CA GLY A 411 7.91 -25.94 1.23
C GLY A 411 9.16 -25.22 0.74
N MET A 412 9.01 -24.05 0.13
CA MET A 412 10.17 -23.20 -0.21
C MET A 412 10.86 -22.51 1.00
N ARG A 413 10.83 -23.11 2.20
CA ARG A 413 11.75 -22.85 3.34
C ARG A 413 11.79 -24.06 4.28
N ALA A 414 11.96 -25.27 3.75
CA ALA A 414 12.13 -26.48 4.56
C ALA A 414 13.51 -27.15 4.40
N ILE A 415 14.44 -26.57 3.65
CA ILE A 415 15.78 -27.15 3.37
C ILE A 415 16.71 -25.93 3.30
N GLU A 416 17.62 -25.65 4.24
CA GLU A 416 18.96 -26.25 4.39
C GLU A 416 19.54 -25.99 5.81
N PHE A 417 18.97 -26.61 6.85
CA PHE A 417 19.72 -26.86 8.10
C PHE A 417 19.34 -28.26 8.60
N GLN A 418 19.57 -29.25 7.76
CA GLN A 418 19.74 -30.63 8.20
C GLN A 418 21.17 -31.05 7.86
N GLU A 419 21.93 -31.27 8.93
CA GLU A 419 23.23 -31.95 9.02
C GLU A 419 24.46 -31.25 8.42
N GLU A 420 25.18 -30.53 9.29
CA GLU A 420 26.58 -30.87 9.59
C GLU A 420 26.75 -31.12 11.10
#